data_AF-A0A6A6IF10-F1
#
_entry.id   AF-A0A6A6IF10-F1
#
_cell.length_a   1.000
_cell.length_b   1.000
_cell.length_c   1.000
_cell.angle_alpha   90.00
_cell.angle_beta   90.00
_cell.angle_gamma   90.00
#
_symmetry.space_group_name_H-M   'P 1'
#
loop_
_entity.id
_entity.type
_entity.pdbx_description
1 polymer ?
#
loop_
_entity_poly.entity_id
_entity_poly.type
_entity_poly.pdbx_seq_one_letter_code
_entity_poly.pdbx_strand_id
1 'polypeptide(L)'
;IPPPQAAPICNLPLEIIQHIATYLSSAAAASFSLSSRYIYYALGTDRLSLYLTSPRSKLDRRRNIEILERAFPSHWYCAWCDKFHAHERDGGPKRFEREEKRNCAEFNSYLHSGRDYMLCYHHIRLAMNRELWGGEYGIPPSAFNLQQENDKLKIGKSTGSARLECEARVVSGHFLLHATYHLTLSFSPTRRLQPHTFLSTLYPALPHVVVGHRNSHSGHTGLRSALESALARNWKYDAQLCYVCATDYAVSCTTTTDHRPHLSLCIEVWRDLGSGRNPFDASWRAHGELGRGVEG
;
A
#
# COMPACT_ATOMS: atom_id res chain seq x y z
N ILE A 1 -4.13 -28.88 18.47
CA ILE A 1 -3.94 -27.51 18.97
C ILE A 1 -3.37 -27.64 20.37
N PRO A 2 -2.15 -27.16 20.66
CA PRO A 2 -1.62 -27.18 22.02
C PRO A 2 -2.52 -26.34 22.94
N PRO A 3 -2.65 -26.71 24.23
CA PRO A 3 -3.42 -25.92 25.17
C PRO A 3 -2.85 -24.50 25.27
N PRO A 4 -3.70 -23.46 25.45
CA PRO A 4 -3.22 -22.10 25.60
C PRO A 4 -2.29 -22.02 26.81
N GLN A 5 -1.04 -21.64 26.55
CA GLN A 5 -0.03 -21.49 27.61
C GLN A 5 -0.42 -20.30 28.49
N ALA A 6 -0.50 -20.52 29.80
CA ALA A 6 -0.71 -19.44 30.76
C ALA A 6 0.46 -18.44 30.66
N ALA A 7 0.14 -17.15 30.49
CA ALA A 7 1.14 -16.09 30.43
C ALA A 7 1.80 -15.93 31.82
N PRO A 8 3.10 -16.27 32.00
CA PRO A 8 3.73 -16.29 33.32
C PRO A 8 3.68 -14.95 34.05
N ILE A 9 3.67 -13.85 33.29
CA ILE A 9 3.58 -12.48 33.81
C ILE A 9 2.27 -12.22 34.58
N CYS A 10 1.21 -12.97 34.29
CA CYS A 10 -0.07 -12.84 34.99
C CYS A 10 -0.07 -13.51 36.37
N ASN A 11 0.97 -14.28 36.71
CA ASN A 11 1.13 -14.92 38.03
C ASN A 11 2.03 -14.12 38.97
N LEU A 12 2.60 -12.99 38.52
CA LEU A 12 3.44 -12.14 39.34
C LEU A 12 2.60 -11.34 40.35
N PRO A 13 3.10 -11.07 41.57
CA PRO A 13 2.47 -10.12 42.48
C PRO A 13 2.31 -8.73 41.82
N LEU A 14 1.27 -7.98 42.23
CA LEU A 14 0.96 -6.69 41.63
C LEU A 14 2.13 -5.71 41.74
N GLU A 15 2.87 -5.78 42.85
CA GLU A 15 4.01 -4.93 43.17
C GLU A 15 5.14 -5.16 42.17
N ILE A 16 5.35 -6.41 41.75
CA ILE A 16 6.36 -6.76 40.74
C ILE A 16 5.95 -6.21 39.38
N ILE A 17 4.67 -6.28 39.01
CA ILE A 17 4.16 -5.72 37.74
C ILE A 17 4.29 -4.20 37.72
N GLN A 18 3.93 -3.54 38.81
CA GLN A 18 4.11 -2.10 38.98
C GLN A 18 5.59 -1.71 38.92
N HIS A 19 6.46 -2.49 39.55
CA HIS A 19 7.90 -2.26 39.53
C HIS A 19 8.46 -2.42 38.10
N ILE A 20 8.08 -3.46 37.36
CA ILE A 20 8.43 -3.63 35.94
C ILE A 20 8.04 -2.40 35.14
N ALA A 21 6.83 -1.86 35.35
CA ALA A 21 6.36 -0.67 34.64
C ALA A 21 7.20 0.59 34.92
N THR A 22 7.94 0.66 36.03
CA THR A 22 8.87 1.77 36.33
C THR A 22 10.13 1.76 35.48
N TYR A 23 10.51 0.61 34.92
CA TYR A 23 11.64 0.46 33.99
C TYR A 23 11.26 0.70 32.53
N LEU A 24 9.97 0.81 32.23
CA LEU A 24 9.48 1.04 30.88
C LEU A 24 9.43 2.53 30.56
N SER A 25 9.71 2.88 29.30
CA SER A 25 9.41 4.22 28.79
C SER A 25 7.92 4.51 28.87
N SER A 26 7.50 5.79 28.87
CA SER A 26 6.07 6.15 28.96
C SER A 26 5.21 5.44 27.90
N ALA A 27 5.71 5.32 26.66
CA ALA A 27 5.02 4.62 25.58
C ALA A 27 4.91 3.11 25.83
N ALA A 28 5.99 2.49 26.30
CA ALA A 28 6.02 1.07 26.62
C ALA A 28 5.16 0.75 27.85
N ALA A 29 5.17 1.60 28.88
CA ALA A 29 4.33 1.46 30.06
C ALA A 29 2.84 1.60 29.73
N ALA A 30 2.47 2.58 28.89
CA ALA A 30 1.10 2.71 28.40
C ALA A 30 0.68 1.49 27.57
N SER A 31 1.51 1.05 26.62
CA SER A 31 1.26 -0.16 25.83
C SER A 31 1.17 -1.43 26.71
N PHE A 32 1.99 -1.53 27.75
CA PHE A 32 1.98 -2.62 28.70
C PHE A 32 0.67 -2.66 29.49
N SER A 33 0.15 -1.51 29.91
CA SER A 33 -1.18 -1.39 30.55
C SER A 33 -2.33 -1.91 29.68
N LEU A 34 -2.18 -1.87 28.35
CA LEU A 34 -3.17 -2.35 27.38
C LEU A 34 -2.98 -3.82 26.98
N SER A 35 -1.98 -4.50 27.53
CA SER A 35 -1.62 -5.86 27.08
C SER A 35 -2.61 -6.94 27.53
N SER A 36 -3.22 -6.77 28.71
CA SER A 36 -4.28 -7.63 29.23
C SER A 36 -5.09 -6.90 30.29
N ARG A 37 -6.29 -7.42 30.58
CA ARG A 37 -7.15 -6.91 31.65
C ARG A 37 -6.48 -6.97 33.02
N TYR A 38 -5.67 -8.00 33.27
CA TYR A 38 -4.95 -8.16 34.54
C TYR A 38 -3.88 -7.07 34.71
N ILE A 39 -3.05 -6.85 33.69
CA ILE A 39 -2.02 -5.80 33.72
C ILE A 39 -2.65 -4.40 33.80
N TYR A 40 -3.75 -4.18 33.09
CA TYR A 40 -4.53 -2.93 33.20
C TYR A 40 -4.97 -2.66 34.64
N TYR A 41 -5.49 -3.66 35.34
CA TYR A 41 -5.90 -3.49 36.74
C TYR A 41 -4.73 -3.35 37.71
N ALA A 42 -3.61 -4.05 37.47
CA ALA A 42 -2.41 -3.92 38.30
C ALA A 42 -1.77 -2.53 38.20
N LEU A 43 -1.77 -1.93 37.01
CA LEU A 43 -1.14 -0.63 36.75
C LEU A 43 -2.11 0.57 36.86
N GLY A 44 -3.41 0.33 36.76
CA GLY A 44 -4.42 1.38 36.69
C GLY A 44 -4.39 2.17 35.37
N THR A 45 -5.08 3.31 35.36
CA THR A 45 -5.22 4.18 34.18
C THR A 45 -4.15 5.27 34.09
N ASP A 46 -3.39 5.51 35.15
CA ASP A 46 -2.49 6.67 35.25
C ASP A 46 -1.43 6.66 34.16
N ARG A 47 -0.79 5.51 33.91
CA ARG A 47 0.25 5.39 32.88
C ARG A 47 -0.27 5.72 31.49
N LEU A 48 -1.47 5.21 31.17
CA LEU A 48 -2.13 5.48 29.90
C LEU A 48 -2.59 6.94 29.79
N SER A 49 -3.25 7.46 30.82
CA SER A 49 -3.77 8.83 30.87
C SER A 49 -2.64 9.86 30.76
N LEU A 50 -1.56 9.67 31.53
CA LEU A 50 -0.36 10.51 31.45
C LEU A 50 0.26 10.45 30.06
N TYR A 51 0.38 9.26 29.47
CA TYR A 51 0.92 9.14 28.12
C TYR A 51 0.06 9.85 27.06
N LEU A 52 -1.27 9.70 27.11
CA LEU A 52 -2.19 10.32 26.15
C LEU A 52 -2.30 11.85 26.33
N THR A 53 -2.08 12.37 27.54
CA THR A 53 -2.15 13.81 27.86
C THR A 53 -0.79 14.53 27.82
N SER A 54 0.33 13.79 27.83
CA SER A 54 1.68 14.34 27.71
C SER A 54 2.07 15.04 26.37
N PRO A 55 1.49 14.74 25.19
CA PRO A 55 2.02 15.26 23.95
C PRO A 55 1.80 16.76 23.80
N ARG A 56 2.86 17.47 23.40
CA ARG A 56 2.85 18.94 23.18
C ARG A 56 2.41 19.32 21.77
N SER A 57 2.59 18.42 20.80
CA SER A 57 2.22 18.64 19.40
C SER A 57 1.08 17.71 18.97
N LYS A 58 0.36 18.10 17.91
CA LYS A 58 -0.67 17.28 17.29
C LYS A 58 -0.11 15.96 16.74
N LEU A 59 1.13 15.99 16.22
CA LEU A 59 1.81 14.80 15.70
C LEU A 59 2.13 13.80 16.80
N ASP A 60 2.66 14.27 17.93
CA ASP A 60 2.93 13.41 19.09
C ASP A 60 1.63 12.82 19.65
N ARG A 61 0.55 13.62 19.70
CA ARG A 61 -0.76 13.15 20.13
C ARG A 61 -1.28 12.02 19.25
N ARG A 62 -1.14 12.13 17.93
CA ARG A 62 -1.52 11.07 16.98
C ARG A 62 -0.76 9.79 17.24
N ARG A 63 0.57 9.88 17.33
CA ARG A 63 1.44 8.75 17.65
C ARG A 63 1.06 8.08 18.97
N ASN A 64 0.69 8.87 19.97
CA ASN A 64 0.28 8.35 21.27
C ASN A 64 -1.07 7.65 21.22
N ILE A 65 -2.03 8.13 20.40
CA ILE A 65 -3.35 7.49 20.26
C ILE A 65 -3.26 6.16 19.53
N GLU A 66 -2.27 5.95 18.64
CA GLU A 66 -2.15 4.70 17.88
C GLU A 66 -2.01 3.46 18.75
N ILE A 67 -1.44 3.58 19.97
CA ILE A 67 -1.30 2.45 20.89
C ILE A 67 -2.67 1.86 21.28
N LEU A 68 -3.72 2.68 21.25
CA LEU A 68 -5.08 2.28 21.60
C LEU A 68 -5.71 1.40 20.52
N GLU A 69 -5.21 1.44 19.28
CA GLU A 69 -5.76 0.66 18.17
C GLU A 69 -5.69 -0.85 18.44
N ARG A 70 -4.67 -1.30 19.17
CA ARG A 70 -4.57 -2.69 19.65
C ARG A 70 -5.75 -3.11 20.53
N ALA A 71 -6.40 -2.18 21.23
CA ALA A 71 -7.56 -2.48 22.07
C ALA A 71 -8.86 -2.65 21.28
N PHE A 72 -8.89 -2.29 19.99
CA PHE A 72 -10.11 -2.30 19.16
C PHE A 72 -9.90 -3.09 17.87
N PRO A 73 -10.00 -4.44 17.89
CA PRO A 73 -9.78 -5.27 16.70
C PRO A 73 -10.66 -4.90 15.51
N SER A 74 -11.89 -4.45 15.77
CA SER A 74 -12.85 -4.04 14.74
C SER A 74 -12.67 -2.61 14.23
N HIS A 75 -11.66 -1.88 14.70
CA HIS A 75 -11.45 -0.49 14.34
C HIS A 75 -10.00 -0.21 13.96
N TRP A 76 -9.81 0.86 13.20
CA TRP A 76 -8.50 1.40 12.89
C TRP A 76 -8.45 2.90 13.18
N TYR A 77 -7.28 3.40 13.57
CA TYR A 77 -7.09 4.80 13.90
C TYR A 77 -6.80 5.63 12.64
N CYS A 78 -7.62 6.63 12.38
CA CYS A 78 -7.42 7.56 11.27
C CYS A 78 -6.73 8.84 11.73
N ALA A 79 -5.45 8.96 11.39
CA ALA A 79 -4.67 10.15 11.71
C ALA A 79 -5.12 11.42 10.97
N TRP A 80 -6.06 11.35 10.02
CA TRP A 80 -6.63 12.56 9.38
C TRP A 80 -7.69 13.22 10.24
N CYS A 81 -8.68 12.45 10.68
CA CYS A 81 -9.81 12.94 11.48
C CYS A 81 -9.63 12.74 12.98
N ASP A 82 -8.54 12.08 13.40
CA ASP A 82 -8.23 11.73 14.79
C ASP A 82 -9.34 10.85 15.44
N LYS A 83 -9.94 9.93 14.66
CA LYS A 83 -11.01 9.00 15.10
C LYS A 83 -10.70 7.54 14.81
N PHE A 84 -11.35 6.64 15.55
CA PHE A 84 -11.38 5.22 15.24
C PHE A 84 -12.54 4.92 14.29
N HIS A 85 -12.23 4.42 13.10
CA HIS A 85 -13.23 3.96 12.14
C HIS A 85 -13.39 2.46 12.25
N ALA A 86 -14.62 1.97 12.13
CA ALA A 86 -14.86 0.55 11.97
C ALA A 86 -14.20 0.07 10.68
N HIS A 87 -13.55 -1.09 10.70
CA HIS A 87 -13.04 -1.70 9.47
C HIS A 87 -14.12 -2.57 8.82
N GLU A 88 -14.33 -2.40 7.52
CA GLU A 88 -15.27 -3.22 6.76
C GLU A 88 -14.66 -4.59 6.46
N ARG A 89 -15.20 -5.66 7.08
CA ARG A 89 -14.70 -7.03 6.88
C ARG A 89 -14.80 -7.52 5.44
N ASP A 90 -15.81 -7.05 4.72
CA ASP A 90 -16.04 -7.35 3.30
C ASP A 90 -15.45 -6.32 2.34
N GLY A 91 -14.75 -5.31 2.88
CA GLY A 91 -14.06 -4.26 2.13
C GLY A 91 -12.69 -4.68 1.63
N GLY A 92 -11.86 -3.69 1.29
CA GLY A 92 -10.51 -3.83 0.78
C GLY A 92 -10.36 -3.35 -0.67
N PRO A 93 -9.14 -3.44 -1.23
CA PRO A 93 -8.82 -2.79 -2.49
C PRO A 93 -9.69 -3.22 -3.68
N LYS A 94 -10.15 -4.47 -3.69
CA LYS A 94 -11.00 -5.05 -4.76
C LYS A 94 -12.49 -4.78 -4.60
N ARG A 95 -12.91 -4.18 -3.49
CA ARG A 95 -14.32 -3.98 -3.10
C ARG A 95 -14.53 -2.60 -2.49
N PHE A 96 -13.76 -1.62 -2.96
CA PHE A 96 -13.75 -0.27 -2.41
C PHE A 96 -15.12 0.42 -2.51
N GLU A 97 -15.94 0.04 -3.49
CA GLU A 97 -17.32 0.50 -3.63
C GLU A 97 -18.23 0.07 -2.48
N ARG A 98 -17.89 -1.00 -1.76
CA ARG A 98 -18.64 -1.49 -0.59
C ARG A 98 -18.25 -0.82 0.71
N GLU A 99 -17.16 -0.05 0.71
CA GLU A 99 -16.69 0.65 1.90
C GLU A 99 -17.48 1.93 2.14
N GLU A 100 -17.65 2.27 3.42
CA GLU A 100 -18.25 3.53 3.82
C GLU A 100 -17.43 4.70 3.27
N LYS A 101 -18.09 5.60 2.54
CA LYS A 101 -17.43 6.79 2.00
C LYS A 101 -17.18 7.78 3.13
N ARG A 102 -15.91 8.06 3.39
CA ARG A 102 -15.47 8.92 4.49
C ARG A 102 -14.83 10.19 3.94
N ASN A 103 -15.17 11.34 4.53
CA ASN A 103 -14.55 12.62 4.17
C ASN A 103 -13.02 12.62 4.38
N CYS A 104 -12.53 11.83 5.34
CA CYS A 104 -11.08 11.69 5.57
C CYS A 104 -10.36 10.92 4.45
N ALA A 105 -11.08 10.20 3.59
CA ALA A 105 -10.50 9.48 2.45
C ALA A 105 -10.09 10.42 1.31
N GLU A 106 -10.70 11.61 1.21
CA GLU A 106 -10.45 12.58 0.13
C GLU A 106 -9.02 13.12 0.08
N PHE A 107 -8.38 13.15 1.24
CA PHE A 107 -7.02 13.68 1.39
C PHE A 107 -5.94 12.60 1.27
N ASN A 108 -6.35 11.34 1.17
CA ASN A 108 -5.44 10.23 0.98
C ASN A 108 -5.01 10.16 -0.47
N SER A 109 -3.73 9.88 -0.67
CA SER A 109 -3.28 9.32 -1.94
C SER A 109 -4.04 8.02 -2.22
N TYR A 110 -4.23 7.65 -3.48
CA TYR A 110 -4.67 6.29 -3.85
C TYR A 110 -3.96 5.75 -5.09
N LEU A 111 -3.79 4.44 -5.15
CA LEU A 111 -3.35 3.70 -6.34
C LEU A 111 -4.55 2.94 -6.89
N HIS A 112 -4.73 2.89 -8.21
CA HIS A 112 -5.86 2.18 -8.80
C HIS A 112 -5.50 1.44 -10.09
N SER A 113 -6.36 0.49 -10.44
CA SER A 113 -6.39 -0.15 -11.76
C SER A 113 -7.83 -0.26 -12.21
N GLY A 114 -8.27 0.73 -13.00
CA GLY A 114 -9.66 0.92 -13.37
C GLY A 114 -10.55 1.15 -12.13
N ARG A 115 -11.79 0.67 -12.21
CA ARG A 115 -12.82 0.84 -11.16
C ARG A 115 -12.83 -0.28 -10.12
N ASP A 116 -12.28 -1.44 -10.48
CA ASP A 116 -12.39 -2.67 -9.67
C ASP A 116 -11.26 -2.82 -8.65
N TYR A 117 -10.26 -1.93 -8.70
CA TYR A 117 -9.13 -1.96 -7.78
C TYR A 117 -8.73 -0.57 -7.34
N MET A 118 -8.85 -0.30 -6.04
CA MET A 118 -8.45 0.96 -5.43
C MET A 118 -7.76 0.72 -4.09
N LEU A 119 -6.47 1.02 -4.05
CA LEU A 119 -5.62 0.92 -2.88
C LEU A 119 -5.48 2.30 -2.20
N CYS A 120 -6.08 2.42 -1.03
CA CYS A 120 -6.00 3.57 -0.15
C CYS A 120 -5.12 3.28 1.07
N TYR A 121 -4.74 4.34 1.79
CA TYR A 121 -3.86 4.25 2.95
C TYR A 121 -4.40 3.31 4.04
N HIS A 122 -5.70 3.38 4.34
CA HIS A 122 -6.29 2.59 5.41
C HIS A 122 -6.24 1.10 5.12
N HIS A 123 -6.25 0.68 3.85
CA HIS A 123 -6.00 -0.73 3.50
C HIS A 123 -4.62 -1.16 3.99
N ILE A 124 -3.58 -0.36 3.71
CA ILE A 124 -2.20 -0.64 4.17
C ILE A 124 -2.17 -0.71 5.69
N ARG A 125 -2.78 0.25 6.39
CA ARG A 125 -2.86 0.24 7.84
C ARG A 125 -3.52 -1.03 8.38
N LEU A 126 -4.61 -1.48 7.78
CA LEU A 126 -5.30 -2.72 8.15
C LEU A 126 -4.42 -3.96 7.91
N ALA A 127 -3.70 -4.03 6.78
CA ALA A 127 -2.77 -5.12 6.53
C ALA A 127 -1.64 -5.17 7.56
N MET A 128 -1.08 -4.01 7.89
CA MET A 128 -0.02 -3.88 8.89
C MET A 128 -0.53 -4.19 10.30
N ASN A 129 -1.76 -3.81 10.65
CA ASN A 129 -2.38 -4.17 11.94
C ASN A 129 -2.59 -5.67 12.05
N ARG A 130 -3.04 -6.32 10.96
CA ARG A 130 -3.18 -7.76 10.91
C ARG A 130 -1.84 -8.47 11.15
N GLU A 131 -0.77 -8.01 10.52
CA GLU A 131 0.56 -8.57 10.69
C GLU A 131 1.05 -8.45 12.14
N LEU A 132 0.83 -7.29 12.77
CA LEU A 132 1.31 -7.04 14.14
C LEU A 132 0.48 -7.74 15.22
N TRP A 133 -0.83 -7.81 15.06
CA TRP A 133 -1.75 -8.17 16.14
C TRP A 133 -2.66 -9.36 15.82
N GLY A 134 -2.64 -9.87 14.59
CA GLY A 134 -3.35 -11.08 14.18
C GLY A 134 -4.59 -10.82 13.32
N GLY A 135 -5.24 -11.92 12.95
CA GLY A 135 -6.24 -11.95 11.87
C GLY A 135 -7.45 -11.03 12.04
N GLU A 136 -7.81 -10.71 13.27
CA GLU A 136 -9.00 -9.91 13.60
C GLU A 136 -8.80 -8.41 13.37
N TYR A 137 -7.55 -7.95 13.29
CA TYR A 137 -7.18 -6.53 13.26
C TYR A 137 -7.11 -5.91 11.86
N GLY A 138 -7.43 -6.69 10.81
CA GLY A 138 -7.41 -6.17 9.45
C GLY A 138 -7.44 -7.24 8.37
N ILE A 139 -7.02 -6.84 7.17
CA ILE A 139 -7.14 -7.63 5.95
C ILE A 139 -5.81 -8.35 5.61
N PRO A 140 -5.85 -9.58 5.06
CA PRO A 140 -4.63 -10.30 4.69
C PRO A 140 -3.93 -9.66 3.48
N PRO A 141 -2.61 -9.81 3.32
CA PRO A 141 -1.89 -9.36 2.12
C PRO A 141 -2.48 -9.90 0.80
N SER A 142 -3.08 -11.09 0.81
CA SER A 142 -3.78 -11.65 -0.35
C SER A 142 -5.03 -10.86 -0.78
N ALA A 143 -5.58 -9.99 0.08
CA ALA A 143 -6.67 -9.07 -0.29
C ALA A 143 -6.23 -8.01 -1.30
N PHE A 144 -4.92 -7.75 -1.40
CA PHE A 144 -4.33 -6.80 -2.34
C PHE A 144 -3.95 -7.45 -3.67
N ASN A 145 -3.95 -8.79 -3.73
CA ASN A 145 -3.61 -9.51 -4.94
C ASN A 145 -4.68 -9.28 -5.99
N LEU A 146 -4.24 -8.91 -7.19
CA LEU A 146 -5.07 -8.59 -8.34
C LEU A 146 -4.57 -9.41 -9.52
N GLN A 147 -5.49 -9.96 -10.29
CA GLN A 147 -5.21 -10.46 -11.63
C GLN A 147 -6.32 -9.93 -12.53
N GLN A 148 -5.93 -9.11 -13.50
CA GLN A 148 -6.82 -8.51 -14.49
C GLN A 148 -6.29 -8.83 -15.88
N GLU A 149 -7.19 -9.24 -16.76
CA GLU A 149 -6.88 -9.52 -18.17
C GLU A 149 -7.84 -8.70 -19.04
N ASN A 150 -7.30 -8.10 -20.09
CA ASN A 150 -8.06 -7.33 -21.07
C ASN A 150 -7.62 -7.76 -22.47
N ASP A 151 -8.38 -8.66 -23.08
CA ASP A 151 -8.09 -9.21 -24.41
C ASP A 151 -8.45 -8.28 -25.57
N LYS A 152 -9.09 -7.14 -25.28
CA LYS A 152 -9.62 -6.21 -26.29
C LYS A 152 -9.09 -4.80 -26.09
N LEU A 153 -7.80 -4.69 -25.80
CA LEU A 153 -7.14 -3.41 -25.61
C LEU A 153 -6.88 -2.73 -26.96
N LYS A 154 -7.19 -1.43 -27.04
CA LYS A 154 -6.87 -0.57 -28.18
C LYS A 154 -5.95 0.56 -27.72
N ILE A 155 -4.77 0.65 -28.32
CA ILE A 155 -3.82 1.75 -28.09
C ILE A 155 -3.54 2.42 -29.43
N GLY A 156 -4.14 3.58 -29.63
CA GLY A 156 -4.14 4.26 -30.93
C GLY A 156 -4.80 3.39 -32.01
N LYS A 157 -4.01 2.96 -33.00
CA LYS A 157 -4.50 2.06 -34.07
C LYS A 157 -4.10 0.60 -33.87
N SER A 158 -3.45 0.28 -32.75
CA SER A 158 -2.98 -1.07 -32.45
C SER A 158 -3.99 -1.76 -31.53
N THR A 159 -4.19 -3.05 -31.78
CA THR A 159 -5.07 -3.92 -30.99
C THR A 159 -4.25 -5.00 -30.32
N GLY A 160 -4.67 -5.43 -29.14
CA GLY A 160 -4.08 -6.58 -28.50
C GLY A 160 -4.64 -6.81 -27.10
N SER A 161 -3.81 -7.37 -26.23
CA SER A 161 -4.19 -7.73 -24.89
C SER A 161 -3.27 -7.12 -23.85
N ALA A 162 -3.79 -6.92 -22.64
CA ALA A 162 -2.98 -6.61 -21.48
C ALA A 162 -3.36 -7.50 -20.29
N ARG A 163 -2.37 -7.78 -19.44
CA ARG A 163 -2.54 -8.49 -18.18
C ARG A 163 -1.84 -7.71 -17.09
N LEU A 164 -2.55 -7.47 -15.98
CA LEU A 164 -2.01 -6.86 -14.78
C LEU A 164 -2.08 -7.87 -13.65
N GLU A 165 -0.96 -8.03 -12.96
CA GLU A 165 -0.86 -8.79 -11.73
C GLU A 165 -0.35 -7.89 -10.61
N CYS A 166 -0.96 -8.00 -9.43
CA CYS A 166 -0.44 -7.38 -8.22
C CYS A 166 -0.27 -8.43 -7.13
N GLU A 167 0.81 -8.32 -6.36
CA GLU A 167 1.07 -9.12 -5.17
C GLU A 167 1.55 -8.21 -4.05
N ALA A 168 1.02 -8.39 -2.84
CA ALA A 168 1.47 -7.65 -1.66
C ALA A 168 2.14 -8.56 -0.63
N ARG A 169 3.15 -8.02 0.05
CA ARG A 169 3.84 -8.68 1.16
C ARG A 169 4.21 -7.66 2.23
N VAL A 170 4.31 -8.14 3.48
CA VAL A 170 4.93 -7.36 4.55
C VAL A 170 6.32 -7.93 4.81
N VAL A 171 7.34 -7.09 4.72
CA VAL A 171 8.74 -7.48 4.92
C VAL A 171 9.36 -6.51 5.91
N SER A 172 9.88 -7.01 7.02
CA SER A 172 10.55 -6.19 8.05
C SER A 172 9.72 -5.00 8.54
N GLY A 173 8.39 -5.17 8.65
CA GLY A 173 7.48 -4.11 9.08
C GLY A 173 7.16 -3.05 8.00
N HIS A 174 7.51 -3.31 6.73
CA HIS A 174 7.17 -2.48 5.58
C HIS A 174 6.19 -3.21 4.66
N PHE A 175 5.20 -2.48 4.14
CA PHE A 175 4.26 -2.99 3.17
C PHE A 175 4.80 -2.79 1.76
N LEU A 176 5.08 -3.90 1.07
CA LEU A 176 5.56 -3.92 -0.30
C LEU A 176 4.44 -4.34 -1.25
N LEU A 177 4.28 -3.59 -2.35
CA LEU A 177 3.39 -3.92 -3.44
C LEU A 177 4.20 -4.13 -4.72
N HIS A 178 4.14 -5.35 -5.26
CA HIS A 178 4.67 -5.68 -6.57
C HIS A 178 3.52 -5.65 -7.60
N ALA A 179 3.76 -5.00 -8.73
CA ALA A 179 2.85 -4.99 -9.86
C ALA A 179 3.58 -5.34 -11.16
N THR A 180 3.02 -6.28 -11.92
CA THR A 180 3.53 -6.69 -13.23
C THR A 180 2.48 -6.40 -14.29
N TYR A 181 2.84 -5.62 -15.30
CA TYR A 181 1.97 -5.26 -16.41
C TYR A 181 2.55 -5.79 -17.71
N HIS A 182 1.86 -6.76 -18.30
CA HIS A 182 2.16 -7.33 -19.60
C HIS A 182 1.23 -6.71 -20.65
N LEU A 183 1.80 -6.30 -21.77
CA LEU A 183 1.10 -5.74 -22.91
C LEU A 183 1.57 -6.47 -24.17
N THR A 184 0.63 -7.06 -24.90
CA THR A 184 0.89 -7.65 -26.20
C THR A 184 0.06 -6.92 -27.25
N LEU A 185 0.70 -6.34 -28.26
CA LEU A 185 0.02 -5.60 -29.32
C LEU A 185 0.40 -6.14 -30.70
N SER A 186 -0.59 -6.26 -31.58
CA SER A 186 -0.37 -6.54 -33.00
C SER A 186 -0.24 -5.24 -33.79
N PHE A 187 0.66 -5.21 -34.77
CA PHE A 187 0.86 -4.05 -35.65
C PHE A 187 0.75 -4.44 -37.12
N SER A 188 0.52 -3.45 -37.98
CA SER A 188 0.68 -3.66 -39.42
C SER A 188 2.17 -3.75 -39.76
N PRO A 189 2.60 -4.75 -40.56
CA PRO A 189 4.01 -4.88 -40.98
C PRO A 189 4.55 -3.65 -41.72
N THR A 190 3.66 -2.86 -42.35
CA THR A 190 4.03 -1.64 -43.07
C THR A 190 4.29 -0.43 -42.16
N ARG A 191 3.96 -0.52 -40.86
CA ARG A 191 4.01 0.63 -39.95
C ARG A 191 5.21 0.52 -39.02
N ARG A 192 6.22 1.35 -39.25
CA ARG A 192 7.33 1.53 -38.31
C ARG A 192 6.78 2.15 -37.01
N LEU A 193 6.94 1.44 -35.90
CA LEU A 193 6.61 1.98 -34.57
C LEU A 193 7.54 3.18 -34.31
N GLN A 194 6.97 4.35 -34.05
CA GLN A 194 7.72 5.51 -33.57
C GLN A 194 7.62 5.52 -32.04
N PRO A 195 8.70 5.18 -31.30
CA PRO A 195 8.63 4.98 -29.85
C PRO A 195 8.00 6.16 -29.11
N HIS A 196 8.43 7.38 -29.41
CA HIS A 196 7.91 8.59 -28.78
C HIS A 196 6.39 8.78 -28.97
N THR A 197 5.90 8.69 -30.21
CA THR A 197 4.46 8.87 -30.53
C THR A 197 3.60 7.72 -29.99
N PHE A 198 4.13 6.50 -30.02
CA PHE A 198 3.44 5.36 -29.44
C PHE A 198 3.36 5.50 -27.91
N LEU A 199 4.46 5.89 -27.27
CA LEU A 199 4.53 6.08 -25.83
C LEU A 199 3.60 7.19 -25.35
N SER A 200 3.45 8.29 -26.09
CA SER A 200 2.49 9.34 -25.73
C SER A 200 1.04 8.86 -25.74
N THR A 201 0.73 7.79 -26.49
CA THR A 201 -0.60 7.16 -26.51
C THR A 201 -0.73 6.05 -25.47
N LEU A 202 0.34 5.29 -25.24
CA LEU A 202 0.38 4.19 -24.28
C LEU A 202 0.37 4.70 -22.83
N TYR A 203 1.17 5.73 -22.53
CA TYR A 203 1.43 6.15 -21.15
C TYR A 203 0.15 6.49 -20.36
N PRO A 204 -0.80 7.26 -20.91
CA PRO A 204 -2.06 7.54 -20.21
C PRO A 204 -2.97 6.31 -20.02
N ALA A 205 -2.74 5.23 -20.76
CA ALA A 205 -3.48 3.97 -20.64
C ALA A 205 -2.85 2.99 -19.64
N LEU A 206 -1.66 3.30 -19.11
CA LEU A 206 -1.00 2.46 -18.12
C LEU A 206 -1.71 2.56 -16.76
N PRO A 207 -1.92 1.44 -16.03
CA PRO A 207 -2.56 1.47 -14.72
C PRO A 207 -1.80 2.33 -13.71
N HIS A 208 -2.52 3.04 -12.85
CA HIS A 208 -1.90 3.91 -11.85
C HIS A 208 -1.10 3.12 -10.80
N VAL A 209 -1.44 1.86 -10.54
CA VAL A 209 -0.60 0.97 -9.70
C VAL A 209 0.80 0.76 -10.30
N VAL A 210 0.97 0.90 -11.62
CA VAL A 210 2.25 0.79 -12.33
C VAL A 210 2.96 2.15 -12.37
N VAL A 211 2.33 3.17 -12.95
CA VAL A 211 2.99 4.46 -13.23
C VAL A 211 2.77 5.55 -12.19
N GLY A 212 1.82 5.33 -11.28
CA GLY A 212 1.21 6.39 -10.50
C GLY A 212 2.12 7.05 -9.48
N HIS A 213 2.11 8.38 -9.48
CA HIS A 213 2.99 9.20 -8.68
C HIS A 213 2.31 10.52 -8.28
N ARG A 214 2.40 10.91 -7.00
CA ARG A 214 1.59 12.04 -6.48
C ARG A 214 1.89 13.38 -7.10
N ASN A 215 3.18 13.68 -7.23
CA ASN A 215 3.63 15.00 -7.64
C ASN A 215 4.02 15.05 -9.13
N SER A 216 3.64 14.02 -9.92
CA SER A 216 4.14 13.87 -11.28
C SER A 216 3.13 13.15 -12.17
N HIS A 217 2.54 13.88 -13.13
CA HIS A 217 1.74 13.28 -14.21
C HIS A 217 2.60 12.44 -15.17
N SER A 218 3.92 12.65 -15.17
CA SER A 218 4.86 11.81 -15.91
C SER A 218 5.27 10.56 -15.14
N GLY A 219 4.65 10.27 -13.99
CA GLY A 219 4.88 9.06 -13.19
C GLY A 219 6.26 9.00 -12.54
N HIS A 220 6.78 7.79 -12.37
CA HIS A 220 8.10 7.54 -11.77
C HIS A 220 9.23 8.14 -12.60
N THR A 221 10.23 8.72 -11.91
CA THR A 221 11.34 9.30 -12.64
C THR A 221 12.13 8.25 -13.41
N GLY A 222 12.39 8.52 -14.69
CA GLY A 222 13.17 7.67 -15.58
C GLY A 222 12.33 6.60 -16.28
N LEU A 223 11.16 6.23 -15.73
CA LEU A 223 10.32 5.17 -16.29
C LEU A 223 9.90 5.45 -17.74
N ARG A 224 9.50 6.69 -18.04
CA ARG A 224 9.15 7.09 -19.41
C ARG A 224 10.34 6.92 -20.37
N SER A 225 11.53 7.34 -19.97
CA SER A 225 12.74 7.21 -20.79
C SER A 225 13.17 5.75 -20.95
N ALA A 226 13.00 4.93 -19.91
CA ALA A 226 13.25 3.49 -19.96
C ALA A 226 12.28 2.80 -20.93
N LEU A 227 10.99 3.14 -20.88
CA LEU A 227 9.98 2.66 -21.84
C LEU A 227 10.33 3.04 -23.28
N GLU A 228 10.64 4.31 -23.53
CA GLU A 228 11.00 4.79 -24.86
C GLU A 228 12.22 4.04 -25.42
N SER A 229 13.23 3.85 -24.58
CA SER A 229 14.45 3.16 -24.98
C SER A 229 14.23 1.66 -25.19
N ALA A 230 13.41 1.01 -24.35
CA ALA A 230 13.04 -0.40 -24.51
C ALA A 230 12.29 -0.62 -25.84
N LEU A 231 11.34 0.26 -26.15
CA LEU A 231 10.59 0.26 -27.42
C LEU A 231 11.50 0.51 -28.63
N ALA A 232 12.53 1.34 -28.50
CA ALA A 232 13.45 1.66 -29.59
C ALA A 232 14.47 0.55 -29.88
N ARG A 233 14.88 -0.21 -28.86
CA ARG A 233 16.04 -1.11 -28.92
C ARG A 233 15.71 -2.60 -28.77
N ASN A 234 14.45 -2.97 -28.53
CA ASN A 234 14.06 -4.34 -28.14
C ASN A 234 14.90 -4.84 -26.96
N TRP A 235 14.97 -4.02 -25.91
CA TRP A 235 15.92 -4.18 -24.81
C TRP A 235 15.21 -4.52 -23.49
N LYS A 236 15.96 -5.13 -22.58
CA LYS A 236 15.57 -5.39 -21.18
C LYS A 236 16.42 -4.54 -20.25
N TYR A 237 15.78 -3.68 -19.48
CA TYR A 237 16.42 -2.93 -18.41
C TYR A 237 16.48 -3.78 -17.13
N ASP A 238 17.60 -3.70 -16.45
CA ASP A 238 17.69 -4.08 -15.05
C ASP A 238 16.85 -3.15 -14.18
N ALA A 239 16.61 -3.53 -12.93
CA ALA A 239 15.86 -2.73 -11.99
C ALA A 239 16.48 -1.32 -11.82
N GLN A 240 15.65 -0.30 -11.99
CA GLN A 240 15.98 1.12 -11.80
C GLN A 240 15.18 1.68 -10.63
N LEU A 241 15.70 2.74 -10.00
CA LEU A 241 15.09 3.39 -8.85
C LEU A 241 14.45 4.71 -9.26
N CYS A 242 13.24 4.98 -8.77
CA CYS A 242 12.70 6.33 -8.76
C CYS A 242 13.41 7.16 -7.68
N TYR A 243 13.90 8.35 -8.00
CA TYR A 243 14.54 9.20 -6.98
C TYR A 243 13.56 10.00 -6.10
N VAL A 244 12.26 10.01 -6.44
CA VAL A 244 11.23 10.79 -5.73
C VAL A 244 10.41 9.95 -4.77
N CYS A 245 10.24 8.66 -5.06
CA CYS A 245 9.46 7.73 -4.24
C CYS A 245 10.22 6.41 -4.10
N ALA A 246 9.88 5.63 -3.08
CA ALA A 246 10.45 4.31 -2.85
C ALA A 246 9.82 3.30 -3.84
N THR A 247 10.18 3.44 -5.11
CA THR A 247 9.72 2.57 -6.19
C THR A 247 10.89 2.15 -7.07
N ASP A 248 11.00 0.83 -7.22
CA ASP A 248 11.91 0.20 -8.14
C ASP A 248 11.10 -0.29 -9.34
N TYR A 249 11.68 -0.26 -10.53
CA TYR A 249 10.99 -0.74 -11.72
C TYR A 249 11.94 -1.38 -12.73
N ALA A 250 11.44 -2.35 -13.48
CA ALA A 250 12.13 -2.95 -14.62
C ALA A 250 11.22 -2.92 -15.84
N VAL A 251 11.82 -2.74 -17.01
CA VAL A 251 11.09 -2.68 -18.29
C VAL A 251 11.75 -3.62 -19.27
N SER A 252 10.96 -4.47 -19.93
CA SER A 252 11.45 -5.28 -21.03
C SER A 252 10.51 -5.20 -22.22
N CYS A 253 11.08 -5.16 -23.42
CA CYS A 253 10.34 -5.03 -24.65
C CYS A 253 10.94 -5.95 -25.71
N THR A 254 10.09 -6.75 -26.35
CA THR A 254 10.46 -7.58 -27.49
C THR A 254 9.49 -7.32 -28.63
N THR A 255 10.03 -7.24 -29.85
CA THR A 255 9.23 -7.10 -31.06
C THR A 255 9.55 -8.26 -31.97
N THR A 256 8.53 -9.04 -32.33
CA THR A 256 8.64 -10.11 -33.31
C THR A 256 8.19 -9.57 -34.66
N THR A 257 8.94 -9.83 -35.73
CA THR A 257 8.61 -9.39 -37.09
C THR A 257 8.07 -10.52 -37.99
N ASP A 258 8.08 -11.75 -37.51
CA ASP A 258 7.68 -12.93 -38.28
C ASP A 258 6.16 -13.07 -38.32
N HIS A 259 5.62 -13.46 -39.48
CA HIS A 259 4.23 -13.81 -39.85
C HIS A 259 3.07 -12.91 -39.34
N ARG A 260 3.09 -12.50 -38.07
CA ARG A 260 2.22 -11.53 -37.40
C ARG A 260 3.07 -10.66 -36.46
N PRO A 261 3.50 -9.48 -36.92
CA PRO A 261 4.37 -8.64 -36.11
C PRO A 261 3.65 -8.18 -34.85
N HIS A 262 4.29 -8.42 -33.71
CA HIS A 262 3.74 -8.06 -32.40
C HIS A 262 4.81 -7.51 -31.48
N LEU A 263 4.38 -6.61 -30.59
CA LEU A 263 5.15 -6.06 -29.49
C LEU A 263 4.72 -6.78 -28.22
N SER A 264 5.67 -7.26 -27.44
CA SER A 264 5.47 -7.67 -26.06
C SER A 264 6.25 -6.74 -25.14
N LEU A 265 5.54 -6.01 -24.29
CA LEU A 265 6.08 -5.10 -23.29
C LEU A 265 5.73 -5.64 -21.90
N CYS A 266 6.71 -5.73 -21.02
CA CYS A 266 6.53 -6.04 -19.61
C CYS A 266 7.09 -4.91 -18.76
N ILE A 267 6.29 -4.45 -17.79
CA ILE A 267 6.68 -3.46 -16.79
C ILE A 267 6.50 -4.11 -15.42
N GLU A 268 7.58 -4.21 -14.66
CA GLU A 268 7.57 -4.68 -13.28
C GLU A 268 7.84 -3.48 -12.37
N VAL A 269 7.09 -3.35 -11.28
CA VAL A 269 7.18 -2.24 -10.34
C VAL A 269 7.08 -2.77 -8.91
N TRP A 270 8.05 -2.43 -8.07
CA TRP A 270 8.07 -2.75 -6.64
C TRP A 270 7.97 -1.45 -5.85
N ARG A 271 6.91 -1.30 -5.06
CA ARG A 271 6.66 -0.10 -4.23
C ARG A 271 6.81 -0.44 -2.76
N ASP A 272 7.63 0.31 -2.04
CA ASP A 272 7.60 0.34 -0.58
C ASP A 272 6.62 1.42 -0.13
N LEU A 273 5.44 1.00 0.33
CA LEU A 273 4.38 1.88 0.80
C LEU A 273 4.53 2.24 2.29
N GLY A 274 5.62 1.78 2.93
CA GLY A 274 6.03 2.09 4.29
C GLY A 274 5.38 1.24 5.37
N SER A 275 5.46 1.74 6.60
CA SER A 275 5.04 1.01 7.81
C SER A 275 3.53 0.92 8.04
N GLY A 276 2.74 1.66 7.25
CA GLY A 276 1.29 1.80 7.45
C GLY A 276 0.89 2.45 8.79
N ARG A 277 1.84 3.10 9.49
CA ARG A 277 1.57 3.77 10.77
C ARG A 277 1.12 5.20 10.58
N ASN A 278 1.81 5.99 9.74
CA ASN A 278 1.41 7.38 9.51
C ASN A 278 1.10 7.71 8.04
N PRO A 279 -0.12 8.19 7.69
CA PRO A 279 -0.47 8.58 6.31
C PRO A 279 0.30 9.80 5.81
N PHE A 280 0.99 10.50 6.72
CA PHE A 280 1.82 11.65 6.37
C PHE A 280 3.25 11.26 5.98
N ASP A 281 3.64 9.99 6.13
CA ASP A 281 4.97 9.52 5.81
C ASP A 281 5.25 9.63 4.30
N ALA A 282 6.48 10.04 3.97
CA ALA A 282 6.90 10.21 2.58
C ALA A 282 6.77 8.92 1.77
N SER A 283 7.01 7.77 2.41
CA SER A 283 6.87 6.44 1.79
C SER A 283 5.46 6.15 1.29
N TRP A 284 4.42 6.74 1.86
CA TRP A 284 3.08 6.65 1.30
C TRP A 284 2.76 7.84 0.41
N ARG A 285 3.04 9.04 0.90
CA ARG A 285 2.66 10.29 0.21
C ARG A 285 3.35 10.49 -1.12
N ALA A 286 4.48 9.85 -1.41
CA ALA A 286 5.10 9.96 -2.71
C ALA A 286 4.33 9.19 -3.82
N HIS A 287 3.45 8.26 -3.44
CA HIS A 287 2.65 7.47 -4.39
C HIS A 287 1.22 8.00 -4.50
N GLY A 288 0.55 7.59 -5.57
CA GLY A 288 -0.89 7.74 -5.72
C GLY A 288 -1.35 9.15 -6.13
N GLU A 289 -2.58 9.27 -6.60
CA GLU A 289 -3.21 10.55 -6.93
C GLU A 289 -3.91 11.15 -5.72
N LEU A 290 -4.12 12.47 -5.73
CA LEU A 290 -5.01 13.14 -4.78
C LEU A 290 -6.45 13.04 -5.28
N GLY A 291 -7.39 12.65 -4.43
CA GLY A 291 -8.81 12.68 -4.79
C GLY A 291 -9.67 11.61 -4.10
N ARG A 292 -10.92 11.50 -4.52
CA ARG A 292 -11.95 10.58 -3.99
C ARG A 292 -11.87 9.15 -4.55
N GLY A 293 -10.79 8.78 -5.22
CA GLY A 293 -10.82 7.58 -6.06
C GLY A 293 -11.74 7.72 -7.27
N VAL A 294 -12.00 8.96 -7.69
CA VAL A 294 -12.65 9.23 -8.96
C VAL A 294 -11.50 9.39 -9.97
N GLU A 295 -11.55 8.64 -11.07
CA GLU A 295 -10.58 8.79 -12.16
C GLU A 295 -10.46 10.28 -12.52
N GLY A 296 -9.23 10.82 -12.51
CA GLY A 296 -8.93 12.17 -12.99
C GLY A 296 -9.04 12.29 -14.50
#